data_AF-A0AAV1IMP4-F1
#
_entry.id   AF-A0AAV1IMP4-F1
#
_cell.length_a   1.000
_cell.length_b   1.000
_cell.length_c   1.000
_cell.angle_alpha   90.00
_cell.angle_beta   90.00
_cell.angle_gamma   90.00
#
_symmetry.space_group_name_H-M   'P 1'
#
loop_
_entity.id
_entity.type
_entity.pdbx_description
1 polymer ?
#
loop_
_entity_poly.entity_id
_entity_poly.type
_entity_poly.pdbx_seq_one_letter_code
_entity_poly.pdbx_strand_id
1 'polypeptide(L)'
;MVDAESTQQSSSSSQETDQQIEEGIAEALACPCVDDLRSGPCGKPFEAAFSCYLRHTAKNKEASLDAGCMERFQELQQCMAKHPEAFAEFDPATTFRRSED
;
A
#
# COMPACT_ATOMS: atom_id res chain seq x y z
N MET A 1 5.69 -44.10 6.84
CA MET A 1 4.53 -43.32 7.33
C MET A 1 5.11 -42.07 7.95
N VAL A 2 5.39 -40.99 7.23
CA VAL A 2 4.70 -40.38 6.08
C VAL A 2 5.71 -39.84 5.05
N ASP A 3 5.31 -39.78 3.78
CA ASP A 3 6.11 -39.42 2.61
C ASP A 3 6.01 -37.92 2.21
N ALA A 4 7.04 -37.45 1.50
CA ALA A 4 7.12 -36.41 0.44
C ALA A 4 6.22 -35.15 0.46
N GLU A 5 6.83 -33.95 0.56
CA GLU A 5 6.80 -32.90 -0.48
C GLU A 5 7.87 -31.80 -0.22
N SER A 6 8.21 -31.07 -1.28
CA SER A 6 9.30 -30.10 -1.45
C SER A 6 9.34 -28.88 -0.51
N THR A 7 10.52 -28.23 -0.52
CA THR A 7 10.72 -26.76 -0.54
C THR A 7 11.42 -26.15 0.69
N GLN A 8 12.70 -25.81 0.44
CA GLN A 8 13.45 -24.63 0.91
C GLN A 8 13.47 -24.35 2.42
N GLN A 9 14.52 -24.87 3.07
CA GLN A 9 14.92 -24.51 4.42
C GLN A 9 16.11 -23.53 4.33
N SER A 10 15.79 -22.25 4.21
CA SER A 10 16.69 -21.11 4.44
C SER A 10 15.91 -20.09 5.28
N SER A 11 15.42 -20.59 6.40
CA SER A 11 14.27 -20.08 7.13
C SER A 11 14.69 -19.79 8.57
N SER A 12 15.08 -18.55 8.86
CA SER A 12 14.96 -17.96 10.21
C SER A 12 15.05 -16.42 10.16
N SER A 13 16.10 -15.82 9.59
CA SER A 13 16.24 -14.34 9.68
C SER A 13 15.39 -13.52 8.70
N SER A 14 15.16 -14.00 7.48
CA SER A 14 14.37 -13.24 6.48
C SER A 14 12.86 -13.43 6.66
N GLN A 15 12.43 -14.59 7.18
CA GLN A 15 11.01 -14.87 7.40
C GLN A 15 10.45 -14.12 8.61
N GLU A 16 11.27 -13.92 9.65
CA GLU A 16 10.88 -13.16 10.84
C GLU A 16 10.72 -11.66 10.53
N THR A 17 11.58 -11.13 9.65
CA THR A 17 11.46 -9.74 9.16
C THR A 17 10.29 -9.56 8.21
N ASP A 18 10.01 -10.51 7.31
CA ASP A 18 8.83 -10.47 6.46
C ASP A 18 7.53 -10.48 7.27
N GLN A 19 7.41 -11.32 8.30
CA GLN A 19 6.22 -11.35 9.17
C GLN A 19 6.01 -10.04 9.92
N GLN A 20 7.07 -9.46 10.50
CA GLN A 20 7.01 -8.17 11.16
C GLN A 20 6.62 -7.04 10.19
N ILE A 21 7.05 -7.12 8.93
CA ILE A 21 6.68 -6.17 7.89
C ILE A 21 5.20 -6.30 7.55
N GLU A 22 4.68 -7.51 7.37
CA GLU A 22 3.25 -7.70 7.07
C GLU A 22 2.36 -7.26 8.23
N GLU A 23 2.77 -7.48 9.48
CA GLU A 23 2.04 -6.98 10.65
C GLU A 23 2.05 -5.45 10.72
N GLY A 24 3.21 -4.82 10.46
CA GLY A 24 3.29 -3.36 10.35
C GLY A 24 2.46 -2.79 9.20
N ILE A 25 2.36 -3.49 8.07
CA ILE A 25 1.49 -3.12 6.96
C ILE A 25 0.02 -3.22 7.36
N ALA A 26 -0.38 -4.29 8.06
CA ALA A 26 -1.75 -4.46 8.54
C ALA A 26 -2.16 -3.34 9.50
N GLU A 27 -1.28 -2.97 10.43
CA GLU A 27 -1.48 -1.84 11.34
C GLU A 27 -1.60 -0.51 10.57
N ALA A 28 -0.71 -0.26 9.61
CA ALA A 28 -0.74 0.94 8.79
C ALA A 28 -2.03 1.06 7.96
N LEU A 29 -2.54 -0.07 7.44
CA LEU A 29 -3.81 -0.12 6.73
C LEU A 29 -5.01 0.09 7.67
N ALA A 30 -4.92 -0.37 8.93
CA ALA A 30 -5.97 -0.20 9.93
C ALA A 30 -6.06 1.23 10.49
N CYS A 31 -5.04 2.06 10.28
CA CYS A 31 -5.01 3.42 10.76
C CYS A 31 -6.15 4.27 10.16
N PRO A 32 -6.93 5.02 10.96
CA PRO A 32 -8.05 5.81 10.47
C PRO A 32 -7.65 6.89 9.45
N CYS A 33 -6.38 7.28 9.41
CA CYS A 33 -5.84 8.24 8.45
C CYS A 33 -5.98 7.80 6.98
N VAL A 34 -6.02 6.49 6.73
CA VAL A 34 -6.12 5.93 5.37
C VAL A 34 -7.48 5.27 5.12
N ASP A 35 -8.40 5.34 6.08
CA ASP A 35 -9.65 4.59 6.03
C ASP A 35 -10.56 5.05 4.89
N ASP A 36 -10.63 6.36 4.63
CA ASP A 36 -11.40 6.92 3.52
C ASP A 36 -10.85 6.46 2.15
N LEU A 37 -9.52 6.40 2.01
CA LEU A 37 -8.88 5.91 0.78
C LEU A 37 -9.09 4.41 0.59
N ARG A 38 -9.07 3.65 1.69
CA ARG A 38 -9.22 2.19 1.70
C ARG A 38 -10.67 1.73 1.49
N SER A 39 -11.63 2.43 2.08
CA SER A 39 -13.05 2.09 1.97
C SER A 39 -13.70 2.64 0.69
N GLY A 40 -13.03 3.60 0.03
CA GLY A 40 -13.49 4.22 -1.20
C GLY A 40 -13.42 3.34 -2.46
N PRO A 41 -13.84 3.89 -3.62
CA PRO A 41 -13.91 3.15 -4.90
C PRO A 41 -12.56 2.64 -5.41
N CYS A 42 -11.45 3.26 -4.95
CA CYS A 42 -10.09 2.86 -5.28
C CYS A 42 -9.34 2.20 -4.12
N GLY A 43 -10.05 1.66 -3.13
CA GLY A 43 -9.46 1.00 -1.97
C GLY A 43 -8.52 -0.15 -2.30
N LYS A 44 -8.91 -1.05 -3.19
CA LYS A 44 -8.08 -2.20 -3.59
C LYS A 44 -6.75 -1.82 -4.23
N PRO A 45 -6.70 -0.95 -5.27
CA PRO A 45 -5.42 -0.51 -5.81
C PRO A 45 -4.63 0.35 -4.81
N PHE A 46 -5.31 1.04 -3.88
CA PHE A 46 -4.64 1.77 -2.80
C PHE A 46 -3.91 0.81 -1.85
N GLU A 47 -4.59 -0.20 -1.32
CA GLU A 47 -3.99 -1.20 -0.43
C GLU A 47 -2.80 -1.91 -1.10
N ALA A 48 -2.93 -2.27 -2.38
CA ALA A 48 -1.86 -2.92 -3.15
C ALA A 48 -0.63 -2.02 -3.33
N ALA A 49 -0.84 -0.74 -3.68
CA ALA A 49 0.27 0.21 -3.85
C ALA A 49 0.94 0.57 -2.52
N PHE A 50 0.14 0.83 -1.49
CA PHE A 50 0.61 1.24 -0.17
C PHE A 50 1.37 0.12 0.55
N SER A 51 0.85 -1.11 0.52
CA SER A 51 1.56 -2.27 1.07
C SER A 51 2.89 -2.54 0.34
N CYS A 52 2.94 -2.35 -0.98
CA CYS A 52 4.18 -2.49 -1.75
C CYS A 52 5.21 -1.44 -1.32
N TYR A 53 4.80 -0.18 -1.18
CA TYR A 53 5.66 0.90 -0.71
C TYR A 53 6.20 0.63 0.70
N LEU A 54 5.35 0.24 1.64
CA LEU A 54 5.76 -0.08 3.00
C LEU A 54 6.76 -1.25 3.04
N ARG A 55 6.49 -2.33 2.29
CA ARG A 55 7.42 -3.46 2.17
C ARG A 55 8.77 -3.02 1.56
N HIS A 56 8.73 -2.15 0.56
CA HIS A 56 9.93 -1.60 -0.06
C HIS A 56 10.75 -0.77 0.94
N THR A 57 10.11 0.18 1.64
CA THR A 57 10.78 1.05 2.63
C THR A 57 11.32 0.28 3.84
N ALA A 58 10.67 -0.80 4.25
CA ALA A 58 11.13 -1.62 5.36
C ALA A 58 12.34 -2.49 4.99
N LYS A 59 12.43 -2.97 3.75
CA LYS A 59 13.54 -3.83 3.27
C LYS A 59 14.74 -3.04 2.74
N ASN A 60 14.48 -1.94 2.05
CA ASN A 60 15.51 -1.15 1.39
C ASN A 60 15.46 0.30 1.92
N LYS A 61 16.55 0.75 2.54
CA LYS A 61 16.74 2.17 2.92
C LYS A 61 17.01 3.09 1.70
N GLU A 62 17.05 2.53 0.49
CA GLU A 62 17.43 3.22 -0.75
C GLU A 62 16.21 3.66 -1.58
N ALA A 63 16.41 4.69 -2.40
CA ALA A 63 15.38 5.55 -3.00
C ALA A 63 14.65 5.01 -4.24
N SER A 64 15.04 3.85 -4.80
CA SER A 64 14.43 3.36 -6.04
C SER A 64 13.31 2.36 -5.76
N LEU A 65 12.05 2.78 -5.96
CA LEU A 65 10.91 1.86 -5.97
C LEU A 65 11.15 0.72 -6.97
N ASP A 66 10.87 -0.51 -6.53
CA ASP A 66 10.82 -1.66 -7.42
C ASP A 66 9.80 -1.43 -8.55
N ALA A 67 10.10 -1.93 -9.75
CA ALA A 67 9.24 -1.78 -10.92
C ALA A 67 7.82 -2.32 -10.65
N GLY A 68 7.70 -3.39 -9.86
CA GLY A 68 6.43 -3.97 -9.47
C GLY A 68 5.61 -3.07 -8.53
N CYS A 69 6.24 -2.22 -7.71
CA CYS A 69 5.51 -1.23 -6.91
C CYS A 69 5.02 -0.07 -7.76
N MET A 70 5.80 0.38 -8.73
CA MET A 70 5.40 1.46 -9.65
C MET A 70 4.13 1.11 -10.44
N GLU A 71 4.00 -0.13 -10.91
CA GLU A 71 2.80 -0.60 -11.60
C GLU A 71 1.55 -0.49 -10.72
N ARG A 72 1.64 -0.82 -9.43
CA ARG A 72 0.52 -0.68 -8.48
C ARG A 72 0.11 0.78 -8.29
N PHE A 73 1.08 1.70 -8.22
CA PHE A 73 0.78 3.13 -8.17
C PHE A 73 0.10 3.63 -9.44
N GLN A 74 0.47 3.10 -10.61
CA GLN A 74 -0.22 3.44 -11.86
C GLN A 74 -1.66 2.94 -11.87
N GLU A 75 -1.94 1.73 -11.38
CA GLU A 75 -3.31 1.21 -11.23
C GLU A 75 -4.16 2.12 -10.32
N LEU A 76 -3.59 2.57 -9.21
CA LEU A 76 -4.24 3.52 -8.31
C LEU A 76 -4.54 4.85 -9.00
N GLN A 77 -3.57 5.44 -9.69
CA GLN A 77 -3.76 6.70 -10.43
C GLN A 77 -4.83 6.57 -11.52
N GLN A 78 -4.84 5.45 -12.25
CA GLN A 78 -5.88 5.18 -13.25
C GLN A 78 -7.27 5.03 -12.63
N CYS A 79 -7.36 4.46 -11.44
CA CYS A 79 -8.63 4.39 -10.70
C CYS A 79 -9.08 5.79 -10.26
N MET A 80 -8.19 6.58 -9.66
CA MET A 80 -8.49 7.95 -9.23
C MET A 80 -8.96 8.81 -10.39
N ALA A 81 -8.32 8.70 -11.56
CA ALA A 81 -8.72 9.42 -12.77
C ALA A 81 -10.12 9.03 -13.30
N LYS A 82 -10.59 7.81 -13.00
CA LYS A 82 -11.96 7.35 -13.36
C LYS A 82 -13.01 7.76 -12.33
N HIS A 83 -12.61 8.12 -11.13
CA HIS A 83 -13.48 8.50 -10.02
C HIS A 83 -13.14 9.89 -9.46
N PRO A 84 -13.05 10.94 -10.29
CA PRO A 84 -12.62 12.26 -9.83
C PRO A 84 -13.52 12.84 -8.74
N GLU A 85 -14.82 12.50 -8.74
CA GLU A 85 -15.78 12.92 -7.71
C GLU A 85 -15.45 12.40 -6.32
N ALA A 86 -14.84 11.21 -6.20
CA ALA A 86 -14.47 10.61 -4.93
C ALA A 86 -13.19 11.22 -4.34
N PHE A 87 -12.43 11.99 -5.13
CA PHE A 87 -11.17 12.61 -4.71
C PHE A 87 -11.21 14.14 -4.73
N ALA A 88 -12.35 14.74 -5.11
CA ALA A 88 -12.51 16.20 -5.27
C ALA A 88 -12.30 16.98 -3.95
N GLU A 89 -12.51 16.36 -2.80
CA GLU A 89 -12.23 16.97 -1.50
C GLU A 89 -10.73 17.07 -1.18
N PHE A 90 -9.91 16.21 -1.79
CA PHE A 90 -8.46 16.15 -1.61
C PHE A 90 -7.69 16.94 -2.67
N ASP A 91 -8.35 17.33 -3.77
CA ASP A 91 -7.71 18.08 -4.84
C ASP A 91 -7.53 19.56 -4.41
N PRO A 92 -6.28 20.03 -4.23
CA PRO A 92 -6.02 21.39 -3.76
C PRO A 92 -6.55 22.48 -4.71
N ALA A 93 -6.83 22.16 -5.97
CA ALA A 93 -7.48 23.06 -6.91
C ALA A 93 -8.98 23.26 -6.61
N THR A 94 -9.63 22.29 -5.96
CA THR A 94 -11.04 22.35 -5.54
C THR A 94 -11.21 22.61 -4.03
N THR A 95 -10.21 22.33 -3.19
CA THR A 95 -10.25 22.56 -1.73
C THR A 95 -9.85 23.98 -1.29
N PHE A 96 -9.88 24.99 -2.17
CA PHE A 96 -9.68 26.41 -1.79
C PHE A 96 -10.83 27.02 -0.97
N ARG A 97 -11.70 26.22 -0.33
CA ARG A 97 -12.81 26.72 0.49
C ARG A 97 -12.87 26.08 1.87
N ARG A 98 -11.76 26.10 2.60
CA ARG A 98 -11.81 25.85 4.03
C ARG A 98 -10.72 26.62 4.78
N SER A 99 -10.75 27.96 4.70
CA SER A 99 -10.50 28.90 5.81
C SER A 99 -10.35 30.36 5.32
N GLU A 100 -11.47 31.09 5.20
CA GLU A 100 -11.47 32.53 5.51
C GLU A 100 -12.49 32.75 6.64
N ASP A 101 -11.98 32.79 7.87
CA ASP A 101 -12.47 33.69 8.92
C ASP A 101 -11.54 34.91 8.93
#